data_AF-A0A9D8BXJ5-F1
#
_entry.id   AF-A0A9D8BXJ5-F1
#
_cell.length_a   1.000
_cell.length_b   1.000
_cell.length_c   1.000
_cell.angle_alpha   90.00
_cell.angle_beta   90.00
_cell.angle_gamma   90.00
#
_symmetry.space_group_name_H-M   'P 1'
#
loop_
_entity.id
_entity.type
_entity.pdbx_description
1 polymer ?
#
loop_
_entity_poly.entity_id
_entity_poly.type
_entity_poly.pdbx_seq_one_letter_code
_entity_poly.pdbx_strand_id
1 'polypeptide(L)' 'MRLLGWSLWGLMVLLSFYALWMAKHEIPKDDRDNWSPQALEAYSQELTIVGDAGLIVLLLCIMWLLIWIIVR' A
#
# COMPACT_ATOMS: atom_id res chain seq x y z
N MET A 1 -14.56 -21.14 10.68
CA MET A 1 -13.30 -20.39 10.78
C MET A 1 -12.59 -20.12 9.43
N ARG A 2 -12.66 -21.01 8.42
CA ARG A 2 -12.01 -20.78 7.11
C ARG A 2 -12.43 -19.48 6.41
N LEU A 3 -13.72 -19.12 6.45
CA LEU A 3 -14.24 -17.86 5.88
C LEU A 3 -13.63 -16.59 6.51
N LEU A 4 -13.27 -16.64 7.79
CA LEU A 4 -12.68 -15.50 8.50
C LEU A 4 -11.24 -15.24 8.02
N GLY A 5 -10.47 -16.32 7.77
CA GLY A 5 -9.11 -16.20 7.24
C GLY A 5 -9.07 -15.61 5.83
N TRP A 6 -10.01 -16.01 4.96
CA TRP A 6 -10.11 -15.47 3.60
C TRP A 6 -10.53 -14.00 3.56
N SER A 7 -11.42 -13.58 4.47
CA SER A 7 -11.84 -12.17 4.56
C SER A 7 -10.73 -11.27 5.11
N LEU A 8 -9.99 -11.73 6.13
CA LEU A 8 -8.79 -11.03 6.62
C LEU A 8 -7.70 -10.93 5.55
N TRP A 9 -7.45 -12.01 4.80
CA TRP A 9 -6.48 -11.97 3.70
C TRP A 9 -6.90 -11.00 2.58
N GLY A 10 -8.17 -11.05 2.17
CA GLY A 10 -8.72 -10.11 1.19
C GLY A 10 -8.64 -8.65 1.66
N LEU A 11 -8.88 -8.40 2.95
CA LEU A 11 -8.71 -7.08 3.56
C LEU A 11 -7.25 -6.60 3.49
N MET A 12 -6.27 -7.47 3.79
CA MET A 12 -4.85 -7.11 3.69
C MET A 12 -4.46 -6.75 2.25
N VAL A 13 -4.93 -7.51 1.27
CA VAL A 13 -4.69 -7.19 -0.15
C VAL A 13 -5.31 -5.84 -0.53
N LEU A 14 -6.56 -5.58 -0.12
CA LEU A 14 -7.23 -4.31 -0.35
C LEU A 14 -6.48 -3.12 0.28
N LEU A 15 -6.00 -3.28 1.52
CA LEU A 15 -5.23 -2.25 2.21
C LEU A 15 -3.88 -1.98 1.52
N SER A 16 -3.20 -3.01 1.02
CA SER A 16 -1.98 -2.85 0.23
C SER A 16 -2.22 -2.09 -1.07
N PHE A 17 -3.29 -2.42 -1.80
CA PHE A 17 -3.69 -1.69 -3.00
C PHE A 17 -4.06 -0.24 -2.69
N TYR A 18 -4.77 -0.01 -1.59
CA TYR A 18 -5.11 1.34 -1.14
C TYR A 18 -3.86 2.16 -0.80
N ALA A 19 -2.90 1.58 -0.06
CA ALA A 19 -1.63 2.24 0.25
C ALA A 19 -0.83 2.59 -1.00
N LEU A 20 -0.75 1.67 -1.97
CA LEU A 20 -0.11 1.91 -3.27
C LEU A 20 -0.84 2.97 -4.10
N TRP A 21 -2.17 2.98 -4.04
CA TRP A 21 -2.98 3.99 -4.72
C TRP A 21 -2.78 5.37 -4.10
N MET A 22 -2.80 5.47 -2.77
CA MET A 22 -2.56 6.70 -2.03
C MET A 22 -1.14 7.20 -2.28
N ALA A 23 -0.15 6.30 -2.37
CA ALA A 23 1.22 6.64 -2.71
C ALA A 23 1.40 7.19 -4.14
N LYS A 24 0.49 6.84 -5.06
CA LYS A 24 0.47 7.38 -6.43
C LYS A 24 -0.43 8.60 -6.57
N HIS A 25 -1.25 8.92 -5.58
CA HIS A 25 -2.16 10.05 -5.65
C HIS A 25 -1.38 11.32 -5.26
N GLU A 26 -0.96 12.06 -6.28
CA GLU A 26 -0.30 13.34 -6.10
C GLU A 26 -1.26 14.37 -5.48
N ILE A 27 -0.78 15.13 -4.49
CA ILE A 27 -1.50 16.30 -3.97
C ILE A 27 -1.74 17.28 -5.12
N PRO A 28 -2.94 17.88 -5.23
CA PRO A 28 -3.22 18.97 -6.17
C PRO A 28 -2.16 20.07 -6.09
N LYS A 29 -1.70 20.54 -7.26
CA LYS A 29 -0.58 21.49 -7.38
C LYS A 29 -0.79 22.79 -6.59
N ASP A 30 -2.02 23.27 -6.48
CA ASP A 30 -2.36 24.51 -5.74
C ASP A 30 -1.97 24.45 -4.26
N ASP A 31 -2.00 23.28 -3.63
CA ASP A 31 -1.62 23.13 -2.21
C ASP A 31 -0.09 23.02 -2.04
N ARG A 32 0.64 22.52 -3.04
CA ARG A 32 2.11 22.37 -2.98
C ARG A 32 2.84 23.72 -2.96
N ASP A 33 2.32 24.71 -3.67
CA ASP A 33 2.95 26.03 -3.79
C ASP A 33 2.91 26.80 -2.45
N ASN A 34 2.03 26.42 -1.53
CA ASN A 34 1.94 26.98 -0.18
C ASN A 34 2.77 26.22 0.86
N TRP A 35 3.38 25.09 0.51
CA TRP A 35 4.10 24.26 1.46
C TRP A 35 5.58 24.65 1.53
N SER A 36 6.15 24.61 2.74
CA SER A 36 7.58 24.79 2.88
C SER A 36 8.32 23.62 2.20
N PRO A 37 9.52 23.85 1.63
CA PRO A 37 10.29 22.79 0.98
C PRO A 37 10.56 21.59 1.89
N GLN A 38 10.71 21.81 3.20
CA GLN A 38 10.82 20.73 4.20
C GLN A 38 9.54 19.91 4.36
N ALA A 39 8.36 20.55 4.34
CA ALA A 39 7.08 19.83 4.41
C ALA A 39 6.84 19.00 3.14
N LEU A 40 7.25 19.52 1.99
CA LEU A 40 7.16 18.82 0.71
C LEU A 40 8.05 17.57 0.68
N GLU A 41 9.30 17.71 1.16
CA GLU A 41 10.26 16.61 1.22
C GLU A 41 9.81 15.52 2.22
N ALA A 42 9.36 15.91 3.42
CA ALA A 42 8.83 15.00 4.42
C ALA A 42 7.59 14.23 3.91
N TYR A 43 6.64 14.93 3.27
CA TYR A 43 5.48 14.29 2.67
C TYR A 43 5.89 13.31 1.56
N SER A 44 6.82 13.68 0.69
CA SER A 44 7.29 12.79 -0.39
C SER A 44 7.97 11.52 0.13
N GLN A 45 8.74 11.63 1.21
CA GLN A 45 9.39 10.49 1.86
C GLN A 45 8.35 9.59 2.53
N GLU A 46 7.40 10.17 3.26
CA GLU A 46 6.31 9.42 3.89
C GLU A 46 5.47 8.68 2.84
N LEU A 47 5.15 9.34 1.73
CA LEU A 47 4.41 8.77 0.61
C LEU A 47 5.16 7.57 -0.02
N THR A 48 6.48 7.70 -0.16
CA THR A 48 7.35 6.62 -0.68
C THR A 48 7.36 5.43 0.28
N ILE A 49 7.52 5.67 1.59
CA ILE A 49 7.52 4.61 2.62
C ILE A 49 6.17 3.88 2.66
N VAL A 50 5.05 4.60 2.59
CA VAL A 50 3.71 4.01 2.55
C VAL A 50 3.51 3.17 1.27
N GLY A 51 4.00 3.66 0.14
CA GLY A 51 3.99 2.91 -1.12
C GLY A 51 4.80 1.61 -1.04
N ASP A 52 6.03 1.68 -0.54
CA ASP A 52 6.92 0.52 -0.38
C ASP A 52 6.35 -0.51 0.59
N ALA A 53 5.82 -0.06 1.73
CA ALA A 53 5.16 -0.93 2.69
C ALA A 53 3.93 -1.62 2.08
N GLY A 54 3.11 -0.87 1.33
CA GLY A 54 1.98 -1.41 0.58
C GLY A 54 2.41 -2.49 -0.42
N LEU A 55 3.50 -2.25 -1.17
CA LEU A 55 4.04 -3.20 -2.14
C LEU A 55 4.53 -4.49 -1.47
N ILE A 56 5.28 -4.38 -0.36
CA ILE A 56 5.83 -5.53 0.36
C ILE A 56 4.69 -6.43 0.86
N VAL A 57 3.66 -5.84 1.48
CA VAL A 57 2.52 -6.61 1.99
C VAL A 57 1.76 -7.27 0.83
N LEU A 58 1.62 -6.59 -0.31
CA LEU A 58 1.00 -7.16 -1.50
C LEU A 58 1.78 -8.39 -2.02
N LEU A 59 3.11 -8.27 -2.11
CA LEU A 59 3.98 -9.36 -2.55
C LEU A 59 3.90 -10.57 -1.62
N LEU A 60 3.89 -10.35 -0.31
CA LEU A 60 3.71 -11.42 0.68
C LEU A 60 2.34 -12.10 0.52
N CYS A 61 1.28 -11.33 0.28
CA CYS A 61 -0.06 -11.88 0.03
C CYS A 61 -0.07 -12.76 -1.24
N ILE A 62 0.55 -12.29 -2.34
CA ILE A 62 0.65 -13.05 -3.60
C ILE A 62 1.50 -14.31 -3.41
N MET A 63 2.65 -14.23 -2.74
CA MET A 63 3.49 -15.38 -2.43
C MET A 63 2.71 -16.44 -1.66
N TRP A 64 1.94 -16.03 -0.65
CA TRP A 64 1.15 -16.96 0.15
C TRP A 64 0.06 -17.63 -0.67
N LEU A 65 -0.60 -16.89 -1.57
CA LEU A 65 -1.58 -17.44 -2.50
C LEU A 65 -0.94 -18.45 -3.46
N LEU A 66 0.25 -18.15 -4.00
CA LEU A 66 0.99 -19.05 -4.90
C LEU A 66 1.38 -20.35 -4.20
N ILE A 67 1.91 -20.27 -2.97
CA ILE A 67 2.21 -21.46 -2.16
C ILE A 67 0.93 -22.29 -1.96
N TRP A 68 -0.18 -21.63 -1.67
CA TRP A 68 -1.46 -22.31 -1.45
C TRP A 68 -1.99 -23.01 -2.72
N ILE A 69 -1.71 -22.46 -3.91
CA ILE A 69 -2.05 -23.08 -5.19
C ILE A 69 -1.10 -24.23 -5.53
N ILE A 70 0.20 -24.13 -5.23
CA ILE A 70 1.20 -25.16 -5.55
C ILE A 70 1.07 -26.37 -4.63
N VAL A 71 0.81 -26.15 -3.34
CA VAL A 71 0.73 -27.21 -2.32
C VAL A 71 -0.59 -27.99 -2.41
N ARG A 72 -1.56 -27.53 -3.20
CA ARG A 72 -2.92 -28.06 -3.27
C ARG A 72 -3.24 -28.64 -4.63
#